data_AF-A0A096HAN9-F1
#
_entry.id   AF-A0A096HAN9-F1
#
_cell.length_a   1.000
_cell.length_b   1.000
_cell.length_c   1.000
_cell.angle_alpha   90.00
_cell.angle_beta   90.00
_cell.angle_gamma   90.00
#
_symmetry.space_group_name_H-M   'P 1'
#
loop_
_entity.id
_entity.type
_entity.pdbx_description
1 polymer ?
#
loop_
_entity_poly.entity_id
_entity_poly.type
_entity_poly.pdbx_seq_one_letter_code
_entity_poly.pdbx_strand_id
1 'polypeptide(L)'
;MTVDEEKAVLTRYERRDASNSGSEGEHFSTVVAADGTLKGFANMSLDLVGKPLPSSERSEQIARDFLREAAPDLIPRMKISWIKPHDEPIRIVRNGRGETVTLTGMKMKARNQADGRWFWVIVGADERPMVFERDIVWITFPGHRKTEKWLHDGWLKEQATSKPT
;
A
#
# COMPACT_ATOMS: atom_id res chain seq x y z
N MET A 1 -13.99 9.86 -2.97
CA MET A 1 -13.59 9.25 -4.26
C MET A 1 -14.47 8.04 -4.53
N THR A 2 -14.39 7.46 -5.71
CA THR A 2 -15.05 6.19 -6.04
C THR A 2 -13.99 5.12 -6.21
N VAL A 3 -14.14 3.99 -5.53
CA VAL A 3 -13.26 2.82 -5.54
C VAL A 3 -14.10 1.63 -5.97
N ASP A 4 -13.80 1.03 -7.12
CA ASP A 4 -14.60 -0.10 -7.65
C ASP A 4 -16.11 0.18 -7.70
N GLU A 5 -16.50 1.37 -8.18
CA GLU A 5 -17.89 1.87 -8.22
C GLU A 5 -18.54 2.17 -6.85
N GLU A 6 -17.80 1.97 -5.76
CA GLU A 6 -18.24 2.26 -4.39
C GLU A 6 -17.68 3.59 -3.88
N LYS A 7 -18.44 4.33 -3.05
CA LYS A 7 -17.90 5.52 -2.39
C LYS A 7 -16.83 5.13 -1.39
N ALA A 8 -15.71 5.85 -1.41
CA ALA A 8 -14.62 5.68 -0.46
C ALA A 8 -14.01 7.02 -0.02
N VAL A 9 -13.43 6.99 1.17
CA VAL A 9 -12.69 8.10 1.78
C VAL A 9 -11.21 7.76 1.74
N LEU A 10 -10.42 8.62 1.07
CA LEU A 10 -8.98 8.65 1.24
C LEU A 10 -8.65 9.67 2.32
N THR A 11 -7.89 9.22 3.30
CA THR A 11 -7.26 10.09 4.29
C THR A 11 -5.75 10.00 4.10
N ARG A 12 -5.06 11.15 4.15
CA ARG A 12 -3.61 11.25 4.11
C ARG A 12 -3.14 12.11 5.28
N TYR A 13 -2.18 11.60 6.03
CA TYR A 13 -1.50 12.28 7.12
C TYR A 13 -0.03 12.45 6.72
N GLU A 14 0.46 13.68 6.88
CA GLU A 14 1.85 14.03 6.64
C GLU A 14 2.49 14.50 7.96
N ARG A 15 3.82 14.56 7.99
CA ARG A 15 4.53 14.96 9.19
C ARG A 15 4.18 16.40 9.57
N ARG A 16 3.98 16.65 10.86
CA ARG A 16 3.63 17.99 11.40
C ARG A 16 4.74 19.02 11.15
N ASP A 17 6.00 18.58 11.08
CA ASP A 17 7.16 19.43 10.80
C ASP A 17 7.34 19.73 9.29
N ALA A 18 6.44 19.24 8.42
CA ALA A 18 6.50 19.33 6.97
C ALA A 18 7.78 18.75 6.34
N SER A 19 8.57 17.99 7.11
CA SER A 19 9.73 17.27 6.59
C SER A 19 9.26 16.21 5.60
N ASN A 20 9.85 16.17 4.40
CA ASN A 20 9.53 15.20 3.36
C ASN A 20 8.03 15.12 3.03
N SER A 21 7.27 16.22 3.20
CA SER A 21 5.83 16.26 2.93
C SER A 21 5.50 16.39 1.45
N GLY A 22 4.24 16.15 1.09
CA GLY A 22 3.74 16.23 -0.28
C GLY A 22 3.76 14.89 -1.02
N SER A 23 3.45 14.95 -2.32
CA SER A 23 3.41 13.76 -3.17
C SER A 23 4.75 13.04 -3.20
N GLU A 24 4.70 11.72 -3.09
CA GLU A 24 5.84 10.79 -3.09
C GLU A 24 6.72 10.89 -1.84
N GLY A 25 6.37 11.74 -0.88
CA GLY A 25 7.07 11.92 0.38
C GLY A 25 6.64 10.96 1.50
N GLU A 26 7.11 11.23 2.71
CA GLU A 26 6.70 10.50 3.91
C GLU A 26 5.24 10.78 4.24
N HIS A 27 4.46 9.71 4.47
CA HIS A 27 3.04 9.84 4.76
C HIS A 27 2.46 8.56 5.34
N PHE A 28 1.32 8.71 6.01
CA PHE A 28 0.38 7.63 6.27
C PHE A 28 -0.91 7.90 5.50
N SER A 29 -1.37 6.95 4.69
CA SER A 29 -2.64 7.08 3.96
C SER A 29 -3.51 5.84 4.08
N THR A 30 -4.82 6.04 4.05
CA THR A 30 -5.81 4.95 4.13
C THR A 30 -6.93 5.19 3.14
N VAL A 31 -7.43 4.13 2.52
CA VAL A 31 -8.66 4.13 1.73
C VAL A 31 -9.68 3.25 2.44
N VAL A 32 -10.79 3.85 2.86
CA VAL A 32 -11.88 3.16 3.56
C VAL A 32 -13.16 3.34 2.75
N ALA A 33 -13.83 2.23 2.43
CA ALA A 33 -15.12 2.24 1.74
C ALA A 33 -16.24 2.72 2.66
N ALA A 34 -17.38 3.11 2.08
CA ALA A 34 -18.51 3.65 2.82
C ALA A 34 -19.10 2.69 3.87
N ASP A 35 -18.92 1.38 3.69
CA ASP A 35 -19.31 0.33 4.63
C ASP A 35 -18.31 0.13 5.78
N GLY A 36 -17.22 0.90 5.81
CA GLY A 36 -16.14 0.78 6.79
C GLY A 36 -15.02 -0.18 6.41
N THR A 37 -15.11 -0.85 5.25
CA THR A 37 -14.08 -1.79 4.80
C THR A 37 -12.77 -1.06 4.46
N LEU A 38 -11.67 -1.49 5.07
CA LEU A 38 -10.33 -1.02 4.71
C LEU A 38 -9.93 -1.59 3.34
N LYS A 39 -9.90 -0.75 2.31
CA LYS A 39 -9.48 -1.12 0.94
C LYS A 39 -7.95 -1.10 0.79
N GLY A 40 -7.28 -0.30 1.60
CA GLY A 40 -5.83 -0.33 1.72
C GLY A 40 -5.26 0.78 2.59
N PHE A 41 -3.98 0.67 2.92
CA PHE A 41 -3.21 1.74 3.54
C PHE A 41 -1.75 1.72 3.07
N ALA A 42 -1.06 2.85 3.20
CA ALA A 42 0.37 2.97 3.00
C ALA A 42 0.99 3.79 4.14
N ASN A 43 2.05 3.28 4.75
CA ASN A 43 2.87 3.95 5.75
C ASN A 43 4.30 4.09 5.20
N MET A 44 4.57 5.21 4.55
CA MET A 44 5.85 5.50 3.93
C MET A 44 6.69 6.36 4.87
N SER A 45 7.74 5.78 5.45
CA SER A 45 8.60 6.44 6.43
C SER A 45 10.07 6.22 6.12
N LEU A 46 10.86 7.31 6.15
CA LEU A 46 12.30 7.28 5.95
C LEU A 46 13.01 6.40 6.98
N ASP A 47 12.39 6.20 8.15
CA ASP A 47 12.93 5.37 9.22
C ASP A 47 13.07 3.89 8.81
N LEU A 48 12.46 3.44 7.72
CA LEU A 48 12.55 2.04 7.27
C LEU A 48 13.68 1.79 6.25
N VAL A 49 14.33 2.85 5.74
CA VAL A 49 15.36 2.72 4.69
C VAL A 49 16.61 1.99 5.21
N GLY A 50 17.10 1.02 4.44
CA GLY A 50 18.40 0.36 4.67
C GLY A 50 18.44 -0.58 5.89
N LYS A 51 17.29 -0.91 6.48
CA LYS A 51 17.20 -1.80 7.64
C LYS A 51 17.04 -3.27 7.22
N PRO A 52 17.49 -4.23 8.05
CA PRO A 52 17.34 -5.66 7.75
C PRO A 52 15.87 -6.06 7.70
N LEU A 53 15.51 -6.86 6.71
CA LEU A 53 14.15 -7.36 6.53
C LEU A 53 13.87 -8.58 7.42
N PRO A 54 12.63 -8.75 7.89
CA PRO A 54 12.20 -10.01 8.50
C PRO A 54 12.28 -11.17 7.48
N SER A 55 12.34 -12.40 7.98
CA SER A 55 12.29 -13.59 7.12
C SER A 55 10.93 -13.70 6.42
N SER A 56 10.84 -14.59 5.41
CA SER A 56 9.58 -14.89 4.73
C SER A 56 8.51 -15.40 5.71
N GLU A 57 8.90 -16.32 6.59
CA GLU A 57 8.02 -16.94 7.60
C GLU A 57 7.53 -15.91 8.62
N ARG A 58 8.44 -15.05 9.09
CA ARG A 58 8.10 -13.96 10.01
C ARG A 58 7.17 -12.94 9.37
N SER A 59 7.42 -12.62 8.10
CA SER A 59 6.57 -11.71 7.32
C SER A 59 5.17 -12.29 7.11
N GLU A 60 5.06 -13.60 6.85
CA GLU A 60 3.76 -14.27 6.75
C GLU A 60 2.99 -14.19 8.07
N GLN A 61 3.65 -14.43 9.20
CA GLN A 61 3.01 -14.35 10.52
C GLN A 61 2.44 -12.95 10.78
N ILE A 62 3.26 -11.90 10.59
CA ILE A 62 2.84 -10.51 10.76
C ILE A 62 1.70 -10.14 9.82
N ALA A 63 1.77 -10.57 8.55
CA ALA A 63 0.71 -10.33 7.58
C ALA A 63 -0.60 -11.00 8.00
N ARG A 64 -0.56 -12.24 8.49
CA ARG A 64 -1.74 -12.95 9.00
C ARG A 64 -2.32 -12.32 10.26
N ASP A 65 -1.47 -11.87 11.17
CA ASP A 65 -1.89 -11.18 12.39
C ASP A 65 -2.65 -9.89 12.04
N PHE A 66 -2.07 -9.06 11.15
CA PHE A 66 -2.74 -7.87 10.63
C PHE A 66 -4.07 -8.19 9.94
N LEU A 67 -4.10 -9.20 9.06
CA LEU A 67 -5.30 -9.57 8.34
C LEU A 67 -6.41 -10.07 9.27
N ARG A 68 -6.10 -10.75 10.38
CA ARG A 68 -7.12 -11.16 11.36
C ARG A 68 -7.85 -9.96 11.98
N GLU A 69 -7.17 -8.84 12.14
CA GLU A 69 -7.74 -7.63 12.71
C GLU A 69 -8.42 -6.76 11.65
N ALA A 70 -7.75 -6.53 10.52
CA ALA A 70 -8.15 -5.50 9.54
C ALA A 70 -8.98 -6.04 8.36
N ALA A 71 -8.85 -7.33 8.02
CA ALA A 71 -9.54 -7.96 6.89
C ALA A 71 -9.77 -9.47 7.14
N PRO A 72 -10.48 -9.85 8.22
CA PRO A 72 -10.61 -11.25 8.64
C PRO A 72 -11.30 -12.12 7.59
N ASP A 73 -12.11 -11.51 6.72
CA ASP A 73 -12.81 -12.16 5.61
C ASP A 73 -11.86 -12.76 4.56
N LEU A 74 -10.63 -12.24 4.45
CA LEU A 74 -9.62 -12.74 3.51
C LEU A 74 -8.94 -14.03 3.99
N ILE A 75 -8.85 -14.26 5.30
CA ILE A 75 -8.08 -15.37 5.90
C ILE A 75 -8.56 -16.76 5.43
N PRO A 76 -9.86 -17.11 5.46
CA PRO A 76 -10.32 -18.46 5.16
C PRO A 76 -10.14 -18.87 3.69
N ARG A 77 -10.01 -17.89 2.79
CA ARG A 77 -9.97 -18.09 1.34
C ARG A 77 -8.64 -17.60 0.74
N MET A 78 -7.64 -17.41 1.58
CA MET A 78 -6.33 -16.92 1.16
C MET A 78 -5.50 -18.04 0.53
N LYS A 79 -5.04 -17.83 -0.70
CA LYS A 79 -3.95 -18.60 -1.30
C LYS A 79 -2.72 -17.72 -1.50
N ILE A 80 -1.68 -17.93 -0.69
CA ILE A 80 -0.40 -17.24 -0.85
C ILE A 80 0.24 -17.67 -2.18
N SER A 81 0.71 -16.69 -2.94
CA SER A 81 1.43 -16.90 -4.21
C SER A 81 2.94 -16.85 -4.00
N TRP A 82 3.43 -15.85 -3.27
CA TRP A 82 4.84 -15.72 -2.92
C TRP A 82 5.03 -14.66 -1.84
N ILE A 83 6.19 -14.70 -1.20
CA ILE A 83 6.66 -13.70 -0.24
C ILE A 83 8.09 -13.32 -0.64
N LYS A 84 8.31 -12.06 -1.03
CA LYS A 84 9.61 -11.58 -1.55
C LYS A 84 9.84 -10.10 -1.21
N PRO A 85 11.09 -9.63 -1.20
CA PRO A 85 11.40 -8.20 -1.10
C PRO A 85 10.69 -7.39 -2.20
N HIS A 86 10.20 -6.20 -1.84
CA HIS A 86 9.56 -5.24 -2.72
C HIS A 86 10.01 -3.83 -2.37
N ASP A 87 10.37 -3.08 -3.41
CA ASP A 87 10.84 -1.71 -3.30
C ASP A 87 9.71 -0.72 -3.56
N GLU A 88 9.60 0.29 -2.72
CA GLU A 88 8.73 1.45 -2.84
C GLU A 88 9.61 2.72 -2.80
N PRO A 89 9.62 3.56 -3.84
CA PRO A 89 10.41 4.78 -3.84
C PRO A 89 9.72 5.87 -3.00
N ILE A 90 10.51 6.62 -2.23
CA ILE A 90 10.05 7.86 -1.58
C ILE A 90 10.98 9.03 -1.91
N ARG A 91 10.41 10.21 -2.04
CA ARG A 91 11.13 11.47 -2.22
C ARG A 91 11.36 12.11 -0.85
N ILE A 92 12.61 12.47 -0.59
CA ILE A 92 13.02 13.19 0.60
C ILE A 92 13.78 14.46 0.21
N VAL A 93 13.86 15.41 1.14
CA VAL A 93 14.69 16.60 1.00
C VAL A 93 15.84 16.49 2.01
N ARG A 94 17.07 16.35 1.51
CA ARG A 94 18.30 16.39 2.32
C ARG A 94 19.14 17.59 1.91
N ASN A 95 19.50 18.42 2.89
CA ASN A 95 20.32 19.62 2.66
C ASN A 95 19.78 20.53 1.53
N GLY A 96 18.46 20.69 1.46
CA GLY A 96 17.79 21.50 0.43
C GLY A 96 17.75 20.87 -0.97
N ARG A 97 18.21 19.63 -1.14
CA ARG A 97 18.16 18.88 -2.41
C ARG A 97 17.17 17.73 -2.30
N GLY A 98 16.34 17.57 -3.32
CA GLY A 98 15.47 16.40 -3.45
C GLY A 98 16.29 15.15 -3.79
N GLU A 99 16.04 14.07 -3.09
CA GLU A 99 16.62 12.75 -3.29
C GLU A 99 15.50 11.71 -3.31
N THR A 100 15.62 10.69 -4.17
CA THR A 100 14.75 9.51 -4.12
C THR A 100 15.49 8.41 -3.39
N VAL A 101 14.90 7.90 -2.32
CA VAL A 101 15.41 6.74 -1.58
C VAL A 101 14.44 5.57 -1.69
N THR A 102 14.96 4.36 -1.56
CA THR A 102 14.17 3.13 -1.67
C THR A 102 13.80 2.61 -0.29
N LEU A 103 12.49 2.44 -0.06
CA LEU A 103 11.97 1.63 1.04
C LEU A 103 11.80 0.20 0.55
N THR A 104 12.44 -0.75 1.22
CA THR A 104 12.24 -2.18 0.92
C THR A 104 11.42 -2.81 2.04
N GLY A 105 10.43 -3.62 1.68
CA GLY A 105 9.67 -4.46 2.61
C GLY A 105 9.44 -5.87 2.06
N MET A 106 8.98 -6.78 2.90
CA MET A 106 8.62 -8.15 2.50
C MET A 106 7.16 -8.21 2.07
N LYS A 107 6.92 -8.37 0.77
CA LYS A 107 5.58 -8.42 0.19
C LYS A 107 5.05 -9.84 0.17
N MET A 108 4.04 -10.12 0.98
CA MET A 108 3.20 -11.31 0.88
C MET A 108 2.08 -11.05 -0.12
N LYS A 109 2.18 -11.66 -1.30
CA LYS A 109 1.13 -11.58 -2.34
C LYS A 109 0.24 -12.81 -2.26
N ALA A 110 -1.07 -12.59 -2.18
CA ALA A 110 -2.05 -13.66 -2.11
C ALA A 110 -3.26 -13.40 -3.02
N ARG A 111 -3.96 -14.48 -3.34
CA ARG A 111 -5.21 -14.47 -4.10
C ARG A 111 -6.35 -14.84 -3.18
N ASN A 112 -7.42 -14.05 -3.20
CA ASN A 112 -8.68 -14.39 -2.58
C ASN A 112 -9.39 -15.42 -3.47
N GLN A 113 -9.63 -16.62 -2.94
CA GLN A 113 -10.28 -17.70 -3.67
C GLN A 113 -11.80 -17.50 -3.78
N ALA A 114 -12.40 -16.55 -3.05
CA ALA A 114 -13.82 -16.25 -3.16
C ALA A 114 -14.19 -15.64 -4.52
N ASP A 115 -13.38 -14.70 -4.97
CA ASP A 115 -13.64 -13.81 -6.11
C ASP A 115 -12.49 -13.79 -7.13
N GLY A 116 -11.37 -14.47 -6.82
CA GLY A 116 -10.19 -14.51 -7.65
C GLY A 116 -9.35 -13.24 -7.65
N ARG A 117 -9.67 -12.24 -6.82
CA ARG A 117 -8.95 -10.96 -6.73
C ARG A 117 -7.64 -11.10 -5.97
N TRP A 118 -6.70 -10.22 -6.23
CA TRP A 118 -5.42 -10.18 -5.55
C TRP A 118 -5.45 -9.25 -4.34
N PHE A 119 -4.65 -9.57 -3.35
CA PHE A 119 -4.32 -8.69 -2.24
C PHE A 119 -2.88 -8.91 -1.80
N TRP A 120 -2.33 -7.94 -1.07
CA TRP A 120 -1.01 -8.08 -0.49
C TRP A 120 -0.87 -7.30 0.80
N VAL A 121 0.03 -7.78 1.65
CA VAL A 121 0.60 -7.03 2.77
C VAL A 121 2.10 -6.92 2.51
N ILE A 122 2.66 -5.73 2.68
CA ILE A 122 4.10 -5.51 2.69
C ILE A 122 4.50 -5.24 4.13
N VAL A 123 5.42 -6.04 4.67
CA VAL A 123 5.94 -5.91 6.03
C VAL A 123 7.26 -5.14 5.98
N GLY A 124 7.35 -4.05 6.73
CA GLY A 124 8.55 -3.23 6.85
C GLY A 124 9.63 -3.90 7.70
N ALA A 125 10.81 -3.30 7.68
CA ALA A 125 11.96 -3.73 8.49
C ALA A 125 11.74 -3.53 10.00
N ASP A 126 10.72 -2.77 10.40
CA ASP A 126 10.28 -2.58 11.79
C ASP A 126 9.30 -3.68 12.27
N GLU A 127 9.15 -4.75 11.49
CA GLU A 127 8.19 -5.84 11.72
C GLU A 127 6.72 -5.38 11.77
N ARG A 128 6.38 -4.29 11.07
CA ARG A 128 5.01 -3.79 10.98
C ARG A 128 4.49 -3.81 9.55
N PRO A 129 3.17 -3.94 9.36
CA PRO A 129 2.55 -3.70 8.06
C PRO A 129 2.88 -2.27 7.56
N MET A 130 3.55 -2.18 6.43
CA MET A 130 3.92 -0.95 5.74
C MET A 130 2.89 -0.60 4.65
N VAL A 131 2.39 -1.60 3.92
CA VAL A 131 1.38 -1.41 2.88
C VAL A 131 0.38 -2.56 2.93
N PHE A 132 -0.90 -2.26 2.77
CA PHE A 132 -1.94 -3.24 2.50
C PHE A 132 -2.82 -2.77 1.35
N GLU A 133 -3.14 -3.68 0.44
CA GLU A 133 -4.12 -3.44 -0.61
C GLU A 133 -4.91 -4.72 -0.88
N ARG A 134 -6.22 -4.58 -1.11
CA ARG A 134 -7.13 -5.67 -1.46
C ARG A 134 -7.93 -5.39 -2.74
N ASP A 135 -8.72 -6.38 -3.12
CA ASP A 135 -9.67 -6.34 -4.24
C ASP A 135 -9.02 -6.05 -5.61
N ILE A 136 -7.71 -6.32 -5.77
CA ILE A 136 -6.96 -5.97 -6.97
C ILE A 136 -7.32 -6.89 -8.15
N VAL A 137 -7.79 -6.27 -9.23
CA VAL A 137 -8.03 -6.93 -10.53
C VAL A 137 -6.87 -6.61 -11.48
N TRP A 138 -6.30 -7.65 -12.11
CA TRP A 138 -5.36 -7.53 -13.22
C TRP A 138 -6.10 -7.81 -14.53
N ILE A 139 -5.94 -6.93 -15.53
CA ILE A 139 -6.33 -7.25 -16.91
C ILE A 139 -5.18 -8.03 -17.54
N THR A 140 -5.49 -9.20 -18.09
CA THR A 140 -4.49 -10.12 -18.65
C THR A 140 -3.93 -9.68 -20.00
N PHE A 141 -4.59 -8.76 -20.73
CA PHE A 141 -4.09 -8.24 -22.00
C PHE A 141 -4.70 -6.87 -22.37
N PRO A 142 -3.91 -5.81 -22.60
CA PRO A 142 -2.50 -5.65 -22.23
C PRO A 142 -2.33 -5.67 -20.70
N GLY A 143 -1.27 -6.33 -20.21
CA GLY A 143 -1.06 -6.68 -18.79
C GLY A 143 -0.92 -5.48 -17.86
N HIS A 144 -2.05 -4.90 -17.44
CA HIS A 144 -2.09 -3.75 -16.54
C HIS A 144 -3.08 -3.99 -15.39
N ARG A 145 -2.80 -3.35 -14.25
CA ARG A 145 -3.71 -3.35 -13.10
C ARG A 145 -4.97 -2.56 -13.47
N LYS A 146 -6.15 -3.18 -13.30
CA LYS A 146 -7.44 -2.52 -13.54
C LYS A 146 -7.83 -1.63 -12.37
N THR A 147 -7.58 -2.09 -11.15
CA THR A 147 -7.90 -1.29 -9.95
C THR A 147 -6.95 -0.12 -9.85
N GLU A 148 -7.50 1.04 -9.54
CA GLU A 148 -6.70 2.23 -9.44
C GLU A 148 -5.66 2.07 -8.32
N LYS A 149 -4.52 2.73 -8.51
CA LYS A 149 -3.45 2.80 -7.52
C LYS A 149 -3.76 3.91 -6.53
N TRP A 150 -4.89 3.82 -5.85
CA TRP A 150 -5.47 4.89 -5.02
C TRP A 150 -4.56 5.41 -3.89
N LEU A 151 -3.60 4.58 -3.46
CA LEU A 151 -2.58 4.94 -2.46
C LEU A 151 -1.28 5.49 -3.08
N HIS A 152 -1.10 5.38 -4.39
CA HIS A 152 0.11 5.85 -5.06
C HIS A 152 -0.12 7.25 -5.63
N ASP A 153 0.89 8.10 -5.48
CA ASP A 153 0.84 9.49 -5.90
C ASP A 153 0.66 9.71 -7.40
N GLY A 154 1.01 8.72 -8.23
CA GLY A 154 0.72 8.76 -9.67
C GLY A 154 -0.77 8.95 -9.96
N TRP A 155 -1.64 8.23 -9.24
CA TRP A 155 -3.09 8.37 -9.38
C TRP A 155 -3.61 9.67 -8.77
N LEU A 156 -3.05 10.12 -7.63
CA LEU A 156 -3.41 11.41 -7.04
C LEU A 156 -3.09 12.58 -7.98
N LYS A 157 -1.96 12.51 -8.68
CA LYS A 157 -1.56 13.51 -9.69
C LYS A 157 -2.54 13.52 -10.88
N GLU A 158 -2.98 12.36 -11.36
CA GLU A 158 -3.99 12.24 -12.42
C GLU A 158 -5.39 12.74 -12.00
N GLN A 159 -5.78 12.52 -10.74
CA GLN A 159 -7.02 13.09 -10.18
C GLN A 159 -6.95 14.61 -10.00
N ALA A 160 -5.77 15.15 -9.65
CA ALA A 160 -5.58 16.59 -9.50
C ALA A 160 -5.63 17.34 -10.84
N THR A 161 -5.16 16.72 -11.93
CA THR A 161 -5.18 17.31 -13.28
C THR A 161 -6.51 17.14 -14.01
N SER A 162 -7.41 16.28 -13.53
CA SER A 162 -8.72 16.00 -14.15
C SER A 162 -9.88 16.81 -13.57
N LYS A 163 -9.63 17.75 -12.64
CA LYS A 163 -10.63 18.78 -12.30
C LYS A 163 -10.69 19.80 -13.44
N PRO A 164 -11.83 19.97 -14.13
CA PRO A 164 -12.01 21.12 -15.01
C PRO A 164 -12.12 22.38 -14.15
N THR A 165 -11.38 23.42 -14.55
CA THR A 165 -11.59 24.81 -14.11
C THR A 165 -13.02 25.28 -14.37
#